data_AF-A0A8U0MAG3-F1
#
_entry.id   AF-A0A8U0MAG3-F1
#
_cell.length_a   1.000
_cell.length_b   1.000
_cell.length_c   1.000
_cell.angle_alpha   90.00
_cell.angle_beta   90.00
_cell.angle_gamma   90.00
#
_symmetry.space_group_name_H-M   'P 1'
#
loop_
_entity.id
_entity.type
_entity.pdbx_description
1 polymer ?
#
loop_
_entity_poly.entity_id
_entity_poly.type
_entity_poly.pdbx_seq_one_letter_code
_entity_poly.pdbx_strand_id
1 'polypeptide(L)'
;MPVPVFSQSTGSVAFGASVNLTASALPAGAVVEYSADNGTTWTAGTQLSVTNKVDLLGRTRQNQQTSATTKASLTPYYQRMLVIGNSIMSHGAAPDLGWFNTNGMAASAPEKDFVHLLDAQLKTLYPQATYRMQSGGGFERDFGKSTYNIDEFNAILQQFKPDLIILRIGENVDEENAVSRNYEGQLRTLLTKLATYGQPVKIIATTSVWSRALADSIMRKVVSEKGYPLVELNSMIGQGQYFASQYANPGVAAHPNDAGMQRIADLIMEKIK
;
A
#
# COMPACT_ATOMS: atom_id res chain seq x y z
N MET A 1 -23.98 5.08 -34.76
CA MET A 1 -23.72 5.68 -33.44
C MET A 1 -22.27 6.15 -33.36
N PRO A 2 -21.96 7.39 -32.89
CA PRO A 2 -20.59 7.90 -32.81
C PRO A 2 -19.70 7.05 -31.90
N VAL A 3 -18.51 6.69 -32.37
CA VAL A 3 -17.55 5.92 -31.56
C VAL A 3 -16.89 6.88 -30.56
N PRO A 4 -16.96 6.61 -29.25
CA PRO A 4 -16.31 7.47 -28.27
C PRO A 4 -14.79 7.21 -28.26
N VAL A 5 -14.04 8.13 -27.67
CA VAL A 5 -12.58 8.09 -27.56
C VAL A 5 -12.17 8.26 -26.10
N PHE A 6 -11.26 7.41 -25.65
CA PHE A 6 -10.64 7.57 -24.34
C PHE A 6 -9.61 8.70 -24.37
N SER A 7 -9.61 9.55 -23.35
CA SER A 7 -8.59 10.58 -23.13
C SER A 7 -7.16 10.01 -23.07
N GLN A 8 -7.02 8.75 -22.68
CA GLN A 8 -5.79 7.97 -22.80
C GLN A 8 -6.13 6.52 -23.16
N SER A 9 -5.51 6.00 -24.22
CA SER A 9 -5.79 4.66 -24.74
C SER A 9 -4.73 3.62 -24.37
N THR A 10 -3.51 4.02 -24.01
CA THR A 10 -2.45 3.07 -23.64
C THR A 10 -1.51 3.65 -22.58
N GLY A 11 -0.76 2.77 -21.92
CA GLY A 11 0.37 3.14 -21.06
C GLY A 11 0.02 3.31 -19.59
N SER A 12 0.85 4.06 -18.88
CA SER A 12 0.74 4.24 -17.44
C SER A 12 -0.09 5.48 -17.09
N VAL A 13 -0.91 5.37 -16.05
CA VAL A 13 -1.74 6.47 -15.49
C VAL A 13 -1.56 6.55 -13.98
N ALA A 14 -1.66 7.73 -13.38
CA ALA A 14 -1.56 7.81 -11.92
C ALA A 14 -2.67 6.98 -11.25
N PHE A 15 -2.36 6.32 -10.13
CA PHE A 15 -3.31 5.51 -9.40
C PHE A 15 -4.51 6.36 -8.97
N GLY A 16 -5.72 5.87 -9.28
CA GLY A 16 -6.96 6.58 -9.02
C GLY A 16 -7.25 7.73 -9.99
N ALA A 17 -6.38 7.99 -10.96
CA ALA A 17 -6.65 8.99 -12.00
C ALA A 17 -7.87 8.60 -12.82
N SER A 18 -8.64 9.63 -13.18
CA SER A 18 -9.83 9.46 -13.99
C SER A 18 -9.49 9.49 -15.48
N VAL A 19 -9.93 8.47 -16.21
CA VAL A 19 -9.88 8.43 -17.67
C VAL A 19 -11.25 8.74 -18.21
N ASN A 20 -11.33 9.80 -19.01
CA ASN A 20 -12.56 10.25 -19.65
C ASN A 20 -12.80 9.49 -20.95
N LEU A 21 -14.07 9.27 -21.27
CA LEU A 21 -14.57 8.67 -22.50
C LEU A 21 -15.57 9.65 -23.15
N THR A 22 -15.22 10.18 -24.31
CA THR A 22 -15.97 11.27 -24.97
C THR A 22 -16.39 10.90 -26.38
N ALA A 23 -17.64 11.17 -26.75
CA ALA A 23 -18.12 11.05 -28.13
C ALA A 23 -18.20 12.43 -28.79
N SER A 24 -17.90 12.52 -30.09
CA SER A 24 -17.97 13.77 -30.85
C SER A 24 -19.40 14.33 -30.95
N ALA A 25 -20.39 13.47 -30.85
CA ALA A 25 -21.80 13.81 -30.73
C ALA A 25 -22.52 12.71 -29.93
N LEU A 26 -23.59 13.08 -29.24
CA LEU A 26 -24.43 12.13 -28.51
C LEU A 26 -25.90 12.39 -28.88
N PRO A 27 -26.53 11.52 -29.70
CA PRO A 27 -27.95 11.65 -30.03
C PRO A 27 -28.83 11.69 -28.76
N ALA A 28 -29.98 12.36 -28.82
CA ALA A 28 -30.91 12.41 -27.70
C ALA A 28 -31.30 11.00 -27.21
N GLY A 29 -31.14 10.75 -25.92
CA GLY A 29 -31.40 9.43 -25.31
C GLY A 29 -30.30 8.39 -25.53
N ALA A 30 -29.17 8.75 -26.16
CA ALA A 30 -27.99 7.91 -26.20
C ALA A 30 -27.11 8.12 -24.96
N VAL A 31 -26.34 7.09 -24.59
CA VAL A 31 -25.36 7.13 -23.51
C VAL A 31 -23.99 6.73 -24.02
N VAL A 32 -22.95 7.21 -23.33
CA VAL A 32 -21.61 6.63 -23.38
C VAL A 32 -21.55 5.55 -22.28
N GLU A 33 -20.96 4.41 -22.60
CA GLU A 33 -20.74 3.34 -21.63
C GLU A 33 -19.40 2.67 -21.85
N TYR A 34 -18.85 2.10 -20.78
CA TYR A 34 -17.58 1.39 -20.79
C TYR A 34 -17.72 0.02 -20.14
N SER A 35 -16.78 -0.87 -20.45
CA SER A 35 -16.63 -2.20 -19.88
C SER A 35 -15.18 -2.41 -19.46
N ALA A 36 -14.98 -3.02 -18.30
CA ALA A 36 -13.67 -3.39 -17.75
C ALA A 36 -13.46 -4.92 -17.69
N ASP A 37 -14.38 -5.69 -18.28
CA ASP A 37 -14.44 -7.15 -18.25
C ASP A 37 -14.64 -7.73 -19.66
N ASN A 38 -13.98 -7.11 -20.64
CA ASN A 38 -14.01 -7.53 -22.04
C ASN A 38 -15.44 -7.62 -22.65
N GLY A 39 -16.33 -6.72 -22.23
CA GLY A 39 -17.67 -6.55 -22.78
C GLY A 39 -18.75 -7.39 -22.12
N THR A 40 -18.45 -8.12 -21.04
CA THR A 40 -19.43 -8.91 -20.28
C THR A 40 -20.43 -8.00 -19.56
N THR A 41 -19.96 -6.93 -18.91
CA THR A 41 -20.80 -5.91 -18.28
C THR A 41 -20.49 -4.53 -18.82
N TRP A 42 -21.51 -3.66 -18.88
CA TRP A 42 -21.41 -2.29 -19.38
C TRP A 42 -21.94 -1.30 -18.36
N THR A 43 -21.13 -0.31 -18.01
CA THR A 43 -21.48 0.78 -17.10
C THR A 43 -21.69 2.06 -17.90
N ALA A 44 -22.87 2.67 -17.79
CA ALA A 44 -23.13 3.97 -18.38
C ALA A 44 -22.34 5.05 -17.63
N GLY A 45 -21.56 5.84 -18.34
CA GLY A 45 -20.69 6.85 -17.77
C GLY A 45 -19.64 7.37 -18.76
N THR A 46 -19.14 8.57 -18.50
CA THR A 46 -18.13 9.25 -19.31
C THR A 46 -16.75 9.26 -18.67
N GLN A 47 -16.60 8.62 -17.51
CA GLN A 47 -15.37 8.64 -16.72
C GLN A 47 -15.27 7.37 -15.87
N LEU A 48 -14.06 6.85 -15.71
CA LEU A 48 -13.74 5.86 -14.67
C LEU A 48 -12.40 6.19 -14.00
N SER A 49 -12.23 5.76 -12.75
CA SER A 49 -10.94 5.79 -12.06
C SER A 49 -10.15 4.51 -12.27
N VAL A 50 -8.84 4.62 -12.52
CA VAL A 50 -7.96 3.47 -12.75
C VAL A 50 -7.20 3.09 -11.49
N THR A 51 -7.62 2.02 -10.83
CA THR A 51 -7.04 1.51 -9.57
C THR A 51 -6.36 0.15 -9.70
N ASN A 52 -6.43 -0.46 -10.87
CA ASN A 52 -5.78 -1.71 -11.21
C ASN A 52 -5.43 -1.69 -12.69
N LYS A 53 -4.50 -2.55 -13.11
CA LYS A 53 -4.28 -2.79 -14.54
C LYS A 53 -5.62 -3.21 -15.16
N VAL A 54 -6.00 -2.54 -16.25
CA VAL A 54 -7.33 -2.71 -16.83
C VAL A 54 -7.29 -2.54 -18.34
N ASP A 55 -7.97 -3.47 -19.03
CA ASP A 55 -8.33 -3.34 -20.43
C ASP A 55 -9.79 -2.89 -20.51
N LEU A 56 -10.02 -1.78 -21.19
CA LEU A 56 -11.30 -1.10 -21.28
C LEU A 56 -11.84 -1.18 -22.69
N LEU A 57 -13.15 -1.37 -22.80
CA LEU A 57 -13.92 -1.12 -24.01
C LEU A 57 -14.84 0.08 -23.79
N GLY A 58 -14.94 0.97 -24.76
CA GLY A 58 -15.87 2.10 -24.74
C GLY A 58 -16.78 2.09 -25.95
N ARG A 59 -18.07 2.41 -25.79
CA ARG A 59 -19.02 2.56 -26.89
C ARG A 59 -20.10 3.58 -26.56
N THR A 60 -20.83 4.04 -27.57
CA THR A 60 -22.12 4.69 -27.36
C THR A 60 -23.24 3.69 -27.59
N ARG A 61 -24.35 3.87 -26.86
CA ARG A 61 -25.55 3.05 -26.99
C ARG A 61 -26.80 3.92 -27.01
N GLN A 62 -27.74 3.59 -27.89
CA GLN A 62 -29.09 4.15 -27.90
C GLN A 62 -30.06 2.99 -28.10
N ASN A 63 -30.91 2.73 -27.10
CA ASN A 63 -31.76 1.53 -27.07
C ASN A 63 -30.91 0.26 -27.26
N GLN A 64 -31.19 -0.53 -28.32
CA GLN A 64 -30.43 -1.73 -28.68
C GLN A 64 -29.29 -1.49 -29.68
N GLN A 65 -29.15 -0.27 -30.20
CA GLN A 65 -28.10 0.06 -31.17
C GLN A 65 -26.84 0.55 -30.45
N THR A 66 -25.69 0.05 -30.89
CA THR A 66 -24.38 0.41 -30.34
C THR A 66 -23.44 0.92 -31.44
N SER A 67 -22.45 1.71 -31.05
CA SER A 67 -21.30 2.00 -31.92
C SER A 67 -20.33 0.82 -31.96
N ALA A 68 -19.35 0.87 -32.88
CA ALA A 68 -18.12 0.11 -32.69
C ALA A 68 -17.45 0.45 -31.35
N THR A 69 -16.64 -0.46 -30.82
CA THR A 69 -15.92 -0.27 -29.57
C THR A 69 -14.57 0.43 -29.80
N THR A 70 -14.25 1.37 -28.92
CA THR A 70 -12.88 1.84 -28.72
C THR A 70 -12.23 1.04 -27.59
N LYS A 71 -10.90 1.01 -27.54
CA LYS A 71 -10.15 0.26 -26.54
C LYS A 71 -9.18 1.15 -25.77
N ALA A 72 -8.95 0.82 -24.50
CA ALA A 72 -7.81 1.33 -23.76
C ALA A 72 -7.15 0.23 -22.93
N SER A 73 -5.84 0.27 -22.75
CA SER A 73 -5.08 -0.65 -21.90
C SER A 73 -4.19 0.16 -20.96
N LEU A 74 -4.56 0.20 -19.69
CA LEU A 74 -3.99 1.16 -18.74
C LEU A 74 -3.38 0.43 -17.54
N THR A 75 -2.21 0.88 -17.11
CA THR A 75 -1.52 0.38 -15.91
C THR A 75 -1.37 1.52 -14.90
N PRO A 76 -1.90 1.39 -13.68
CA PRO A 76 -1.74 2.44 -12.68
C PRO A 76 -0.30 2.52 -12.16
N TYR A 77 0.14 3.72 -11.81
CA TYR A 77 1.40 3.98 -11.11
C TYR A 77 1.21 4.82 -9.86
N TYR A 78 2.12 4.67 -8.88
CA TYR A 78 2.07 5.40 -7.61
C TYR A 78 3.07 6.56 -7.64
N GLN A 79 2.66 7.71 -7.12
CA GLN A 79 3.46 8.93 -7.07
C GLN A 79 3.96 9.21 -5.65
N ARG A 80 3.22 8.78 -4.63
CA ARG A 80 3.41 9.20 -3.23
C ARG A 80 3.24 7.99 -2.32
N MET A 81 4.37 7.39 -1.94
CA MET A 81 4.43 6.24 -1.04
C MET A 81 4.56 6.68 0.41
N LEU A 82 3.59 6.35 1.26
CA LEU A 82 3.74 6.48 2.71
C LEU A 82 4.10 5.12 3.31
N VAL A 83 5.21 5.05 4.03
CA VAL A 83 5.53 3.87 4.85
C VAL A 83 5.14 4.17 6.29
N ILE A 84 4.26 3.33 6.85
CA ILE A 84 3.89 3.34 8.26
C ILE A 84 4.57 2.14 8.91
N GLY A 85 5.48 2.37 9.84
CA GLY A 85 6.24 1.29 10.46
C GLY A 85 6.89 1.64 11.78
N ASN A 86 7.76 0.75 12.25
CA ASN A 86 8.42 0.83 13.55
C ASN A 86 9.96 0.92 13.39
N SER A 87 10.73 0.43 14.37
CA SER A 87 12.20 0.48 14.35
C SER A 87 12.83 -0.19 13.13
N ILE A 88 12.17 -1.18 12.52
CA ILE A 88 12.62 -1.82 11.27
C ILE A 88 12.57 -0.82 10.10
N MET A 89 11.62 0.12 10.12
CA MET A 89 11.51 1.21 9.14
C MET A 89 12.53 2.31 9.43
N SER A 90 12.58 2.79 10.67
CA SER A 90 13.53 3.82 11.07
C SER A 90 13.64 3.89 12.60
N HIS A 91 14.86 3.99 13.11
CA HIS A 91 15.13 4.23 14.52
C HIS A 91 16.33 5.19 14.66
N GLY A 92 16.20 6.21 15.51
CA GLY A 92 17.31 7.12 15.83
C GLY A 92 18.45 6.42 16.59
N ALA A 93 19.60 7.07 16.73
CA ALA A 93 20.72 6.49 17.46
C ALA A 93 20.33 6.14 18.91
N ALA A 94 20.75 4.96 19.36
CA ALA A 94 20.61 4.47 20.73
C ALA A 94 21.95 3.84 21.17
N PRO A 95 22.96 4.66 21.52
CA PRO A 95 24.31 4.21 21.85
C PRO A 95 24.38 3.13 22.92
N ASP A 96 23.49 3.19 23.92
CA ASP A 96 23.40 2.20 25.02
C ASP A 96 23.05 0.80 24.52
N LEU A 97 22.46 0.69 23.32
CA LEU A 97 22.14 -0.57 22.65
C LEU A 97 23.19 -0.98 21.61
N GLY A 98 24.25 -0.17 21.42
CA GLY A 98 25.23 -0.34 20.35
C GLY A 98 24.70 0.08 18.96
N TRP A 99 23.64 0.90 18.91
CA TRP A 99 23.06 1.41 17.66
C TRP A 99 23.38 2.89 17.47
N PHE A 100 24.07 3.25 16.39
CA PHE A 100 24.57 4.62 16.17
C PHE A 100 23.98 5.31 14.94
N ASN A 101 23.19 4.61 14.13
CA ASN A 101 22.65 5.15 12.88
C ASN A 101 21.24 5.74 13.06
N THR A 102 20.72 6.38 11.99
CA THR A 102 19.34 6.88 11.91
C THR A 102 18.67 6.38 10.63
N ASN A 103 18.41 5.08 10.60
CA ASN A 103 17.76 4.36 9.50
C ASN A 103 17.05 3.12 10.04
N GLY A 104 16.55 2.24 9.18
CA GLY A 104 15.99 0.94 9.62
C GLY A 104 16.99 0.19 10.51
N MET A 105 16.58 -0.12 11.75
CA MET A 105 17.48 -0.68 12.76
C MET A 105 18.13 -1.97 12.27
N ALA A 106 19.44 -2.08 12.51
CA ALA A 106 20.33 -3.15 12.08
C ALA A 106 20.68 -3.23 10.57
N ALA A 107 20.07 -2.40 9.72
CA ALA A 107 20.63 -2.13 8.39
C ALA A 107 21.95 -1.35 8.53
N SER A 108 22.95 -1.73 7.74
CA SER A 108 24.31 -1.20 7.83
C SER A 108 24.43 0.26 7.42
N ALA A 109 23.54 0.72 6.52
CA ALA A 109 23.46 2.09 6.03
C ALA A 109 22.02 2.43 5.59
N PRO A 110 21.65 3.73 5.45
CA PRO A 110 20.33 4.14 5.00
C PRO A 110 19.90 3.48 3.69
N GLU A 111 20.77 3.45 2.67
CA GLU A 111 20.49 2.84 1.37
C GLU A 111 20.32 1.31 1.39
N LYS A 112 20.52 0.68 2.56
CA LYS A 112 20.33 -0.75 2.79
C LYS A 112 19.08 -1.07 3.58
N ASP A 113 18.37 -0.08 4.12
CA ASP A 113 17.07 -0.34 4.73
C ASP A 113 15.97 -0.54 3.69
N PHE A 114 14.88 -1.20 4.09
CA PHE A 114 13.84 -1.58 3.14
C PHE A 114 13.11 -0.37 2.54
N VAL A 115 13.09 0.78 3.22
CA VAL A 115 12.39 1.97 2.74
C VAL A 115 13.15 2.59 1.58
N HIS A 116 14.47 2.78 1.73
CA HIS A 116 15.31 3.32 0.67
C HIS A 116 15.44 2.34 -0.51
N LEU A 117 15.48 1.04 -0.24
CA LEU A 117 15.44 0.02 -1.30
C LEU A 117 14.12 0.07 -2.08
N LEU A 118 12.97 0.17 -1.41
CA LEU A 118 11.67 0.33 -2.07
C LEU A 118 11.58 1.62 -2.87
N ASP A 119 12.04 2.75 -2.33
CA ASP A 119 12.07 4.03 -3.04
C ASP A 119 12.94 3.93 -4.31
N ALA A 120 14.14 3.36 -4.21
CA ALA A 120 15.01 3.15 -5.35
C ALA A 120 14.33 2.27 -6.42
N GLN A 121 13.74 1.15 -6.03
CA GLN A 121 13.00 0.25 -6.94
C GLN A 121 11.81 0.96 -7.59
N LEU A 122 11.02 1.72 -6.82
CA LEU A 122 9.86 2.46 -7.34
C LEU A 122 10.29 3.54 -8.34
N LYS A 123 11.38 4.26 -8.05
CA LYS A 123 11.94 5.29 -8.94
C LYS A 123 12.51 4.75 -10.24
N THR A 124 12.92 3.46 -10.29
CA THR A 124 13.27 2.82 -11.58
C THR A 124 12.09 2.74 -12.53
N LEU A 125 10.87 2.62 -11.99
CA LEU A 125 9.62 2.57 -12.78
C LEU A 125 9.05 3.97 -12.98
N TYR A 126 9.09 4.80 -11.93
CA TYR A 126 8.45 6.11 -11.86
C TYR A 126 9.39 7.13 -11.22
N PRO A 127 10.28 7.78 -12.01
CA PRO A 127 11.34 8.64 -11.48
C PRO A 127 10.87 9.83 -10.62
N GLN A 128 9.61 10.24 -10.77
CA GLN A 128 8.99 11.34 -10.01
C GLN A 128 8.31 10.88 -8.72
N ALA A 129 8.35 9.57 -8.40
CA ALA A 129 7.81 9.07 -7.16
C ALA A 129 8.54 9.67 -5.94
N THR A 130 7.76 9.96 -4.91
CA THR A 130 8.25 10.48 -3.62
C THR A 130 7.75 9.60 -2.50
N TYR A 131 8.45 9.62 -1.37
CA TYR A 131 8.02 8.89 -0.18
C TYR A 131 8.07 9.75 1.09
N ARG A 132 7.30 9.31 2.08
CA ARG A 132 7.41 9.77 3.48
C ARG A 132 7.31 8.57 4.41
N MET A 133 7.86 8.73 5.60
CA MET A 133 7.75 7.75 6.69
C MET A 133 6.90 8.33 7.82
N GLN A 134 6.10 7.48 8.45
CA GLN A 134 5.31 7.80 9.63
C GLN A 134 5.47 6.68 10.65
N SER A 135 5.74 7.02 11.91
CA SER A 135 5.79 6.01 12.97
C SER A 135 4.39 5.41 13.17
N GLY A 136 4.31 4.09 13.19
CA GLY A 136 3.16 3.30 13.62
C GLY A 136 3.34 2.71 15.02
N GLY A 137 4.44 3.02 15.70
CA GLY A 137 4.76 2.43 17.01
C GLY A 137 3.79 2.84 18.12
N GLY A 138 3.13 4.00 18.00
CA GLY A 138 2.04 4.40 18.90
C GLY A 138 0.88 3.41 18.84
N PHE A 139 0.36 3.18 17.63
CA PHE A 139 -0.67 2.16 17.38
C PHE A 139 -0.29 0.78 17.93
N GLU A 140 0.89 0.26 17.59
CA GLU A 140 1.30 -1.11 18.00
C GLU A 140 1.34 -1.31 19.51
N ARG A 141 1.78 -0.30 20.27
CA ARG A 141 1.98 -0.43 21.72
C ARG A 141 0.75 -0.03 22.53
N ASP A 142 -0.05 0.89 22.01
CA ASP A 142 -1.08 1.58 22.78
C ASP A 142 -2.50 1.39 22.24
N PHE A 143 -2.71 0.55 21.22
CA PHE A 143 -4.06 0.23 20.73
C PHE A 143 -5.03 -0.11 21.86
N GLY A 144 -6.25 0.41 21.76
CA GLY A 144 -7.32 0.18 22.73
C GLY A 144 -7.12 0.80 24.11
N LYS A 145 -5.98 1.47 24.40
CA LYS A 145 -5.83 2.30 25.61
C LYS A 145 -6.62 3.59 25.45
N SER A 146 -7.20 4.09 26.54
CA SER A 146 -7.95 5.37 26.55
C SER A 146 -7.08 6.59 26.21
N THR A 147 -5.76 6.47 26.39
CA THR A 147 -4.78 7.52 26.09
C THR A 147 -4.31 7.52 24.63
N TYR A 148 -4.61 6.47 23.87
CA TYR A 148 -4.18 6.35 22.48
C TYR A 148 -5.16 7.05 21.54
N ASN A 149 -4.64 7.83 20.59
CA ASN A 149 -5.43 8.46 19.55
C ASN A 149 -4.91 8.07 18.17
N ILE A 150 -5.77 7.41 17.39
CA ILE A 150 -5.50 6.99 16.02
C ILE A 150 -5.36 8.18 15.04
N ASP A 151 -5.75 9.39 15.44
CA ASP A 151 -5.60 10.61 14.67
C ASP A 151 -4.14 11.03 14.41
N GLU A 152 -3.16 10.32 14.99
CA GLU A 152 -1.73 10.50 14.67
C GLU A 152 -1.44 10.44 13.15
N PHE A 153 -2.28 9.73 12.38
CA PHE A 153 -2.15 9.62 10.92
C PHE A 153 -2.84 10.76 10.13
N ASN A 154 -3.70 11.59 10.75
CA ASN A 154 -4.49 12.58 10.02
C ASN A 154 -3.62 13.59 9.26
N ALA A 155 -2.64 14.18 9.94
CA ALA A 155 -1.83 15.24 9.36
C ALA A 155 -1.04 14.75 8.13
N ILE A 156 -0.39 13.58 8.23
CA ILE A 156 0.38 13.03 7.12
C ILE A 156 -0.52 12.64 5.94
N LEU A 157 -1.70 12.05 6.20
CA LEU A 157 -2.65 11.70 5.15
C LEU A 157 -3.16 12.94 4.40
N GLN A 158 -3.49 14.02 5.11
CA GLN A 158 -4.02 15.25 4.51
C GLN A 158 -2.96 16.07 3.77
N GLN A 159 -1.73 16.13 4.30
CA GLN A 159 -0.64 16.92 3.71
C GLN A 159 0.06 16.19 2.57
N PHE A 160 0.39 14.91 2.77
CA PHE A 160 1.15 14.14 1.78
C PHE A 160 0.26 13.46 0.75
N LYS A 161 -0.98 13.12 1.11
CA LYS A 161 -1.96 12.49 0.22
C LYS A 161 -1.38 11.26 -0.51
N PRO A 162 -0.97 10.21 0.21
CA PRO A 162 -0.30 9.05 -0.38
C PRO A 162 -1.22 8.20 -1.26
N ASP A 163 -0.86 7.96 -2.51
CA ASP A 163 -1.60 7.00 -3.36
C ASP A 163 -1.17 5.54 -3.13
N LEU A 164 -0.09 5.32 -2.39
CA LEU A 164 0.37 4.03 -1.89
C LEU A 164 0.72 4.12 -0.40
N ILE A 165 0.19 3.21 0.41
CA ILE A 165 0.56 3.05 1.82
C ILE A 165 1.12 1.65 2.04
N ILE A 166 2.33 1.57 2.61
CA ILE A 166 2.91 0.33 3.12
C ILE A 166 2.73 0.32 4.64
N LEU A 167 1.88 -0.57 5.15
CA LEU A 167 1.63 -0.74 6.57
C LEU A 167 2.46 -1.92 7.10
N ARG A 168 3.60 -1.61 7.71
CA ARG A 168 4.56 -2.60 8.21
C ARG A 168 4.70 -2.48 9.73
N ILE A 169 3.70 -3.03 10.42
CA ILE A 169 3.56 -3.09 11.87
C ILE A 169 3.14 -4.51 12.29
N GLY A 170 3.37 -4.88 13.54
CA GLY A 170 3.03 -6.15 14.16
C GLY A 170 4.04 -6.57 15.22
N GLU A 171 5.30 -6.15 15.07
CA GLU A 171 6.40 -6.54 15.95
C GLU A 171 6.16 -6.17 17.41
N ASN A 172 5.67 -4.96 17.67
CA ASN A 172 5.53 -4.42 19.02
C ASN A 172 4.13 -4.65 19.63
N VAL A 173 3.26 -5.41 18.94
CA VAL A 173 1.89 -5.67 19.42
C VAL A 173 1.92 -6.50 20.70
N ASP A 174 1.36 -5.97 21.76
CA ASP A 174 1.18 -6.68 23.03
C ASP A 174 0.16 -7.82 22.87
N GLU A 175 0.64 -9.04 22.55
CA GLU A 175 -0.21 -10.20 22.26
C GLU A 175 -1.00 -10.67 23.50
N GLU A 176 -0.49 -10.46 24.70
CA GLU A 176 -1.20 -10.76 25.95
C GLU A 176 -2.46 -9.92 26.10
N ASN A 177 -2.41 -8.66 25.62
CA ASN A 177 -3.52 -7.74 25.67
C ASN A 177 -4.25 -7.55 24.33
N ALA A 178 -3.86 -8.27 23.28
CA ALA A 178 -4.45 -8.11 21.94
C ALA A 178 -5.97 -8.38 21.94
N VAL A 179 -6.42 -9.39 22.69
CA VAL A 179 -7.86 -9.68 22.82
C VAL A 179 -8.55 -8.66 23.72
N SER A 180 -8.02 -8.41 24.91
CA SER A 180 -8.65 -7.51 25.90
C SER A 180 -8.74 -6.06 25.44
N ARG A 181 -7.77 -5.58 24.64
CA ARG A 181 -7.75 -4.25 24.04
C ARG A 181 -8.33 -4.21 22.61
N ASN A 182 -8.97 -5.31 22.16
CA ASN A 182 -9.65 -5.42 20.87
C ASN A 182 -8.76 -5.03 19.67
N TYR A 183 -7.55 -5.60 19.59
CA TYR A 183 -6.59 -5.32 18.50
C TYR A 183 -7.22 -5.49 17.11
N GLU A 184 -8.04 -6.53 16.91
CA GLU A 184 -8.73 -6.76 15.64
C GLU A 184 -9.64 -5.58 15.24
N GLY A 185 -10.47 -5.09 16.18
CA GLY A 185 -11.30 -3.92 15.97
C GLY A 185 -10.48 -2.66 15.70
N GLN A 186 -9.40 -2.45 16.45
CA GLN A 186 -8.52 -1.29 16.28
C GLN A 186 -7.81 -1.30 14.92
N LEU A 187 -7.33 -2.47 14.46
CA LEU A 187 -6.69 -2.62 13.16
C LEU A 187 -7.68 -2.39 12.01
N ARG A 188 -8.93 -2.85 12.17
CA ARG A 188 -10.00 -2.58 11.19
C ARG A 188 -10.30 -1.09 11.07
N THR A 189 -10.30 -0.38 12.20
CA THR A 189 -10.45 1.08 12.25
C THR A 189 -9.27 1.78 11.60
N LEU A 190 -8.03 1.33 11.88
CA LEU A 190 -6.82 1.86 11.25
C LEU A 190 -6.89 1.74 9.73
N LEU A 191 -7.11 0.53 9.19
CA LEU A 191 -7.19 0.33 7.74
C LEU A 191 -8.29 1.16 7.09
N THR A 192 -9.44 1.30 7.76
CA THR A 192 -10.53 2.16 7.26
C THR A 192 -10.05 3.61 7.19
N LYS A 193 -9.45 4.13 8.26
CA LYS A 193 -8.92 5.51 8.30
C LYS A 193 -7.87 5.77 7.22
N LEU A 194 -6.93 4.84 7.05
CA LEU A 194 -5.89 4.91 6.01
C LEU A 194 -6.48 4.88 4.60
N ALA A 195 -7.66 4.29 4.40
CA ALA A 195 -8.33 4.19 3.11
C ALA A 195 -9.30 5.35 2.82
N THR A 196 -9.83 6.01 3.84
CA THR A 196 -10.93 6.98 3.71
C THR A 196 -10.52 8.40 4.10
N TYR A 197 -9.41 8.91 3.53
CA TYR A 197 -8.91 10.26 3.85
C TYR A 197 -9.12 11.30 2.74
N GLY A 198 -9.76 10.92 1.62
CA GLY A 198 -10.24 11.87 0.59
C GLY A 198 -9.74 11.62 -0.83
N GLN A 199 -9.01 10.54 -1.10
CA GLN A 199 -8.65 10.12 -2.47
C GLN A 199 -8.38 8.60 -2.53
N PRO A 200 -8.34 7.99 -3.73
CA PRO A 200 -7.95 6.60 -3.89
C PRO A 200 -6.54 6.35 -3.36
N VAL A 201 -6.37 5.23 -2.64
CA VAL A 201 -5.09 4.77 -2.12
C VAL A 201 -5.03 3.25 -2.18
N LYS A 202 -3.86 2.70 -2.52
CA LYS A 202 -3.58 1.28 -2.32
C LYS A 202 -2.89 1.09 -0.98
N ILE A 203 -3.39 0.15 -0.17
CA ILE A 203 -2.73 -0.25 1.08
C ILE A 203 -2.14 -1.64 0.87
N ILE A 204 -0.85 -1.80 1.21
CA ILE A 204 -0.16 -3.08 1.27
C ILE A 204 0.26 -3.28 2.72
N ALA A 205 -0.23 -4.32 3.36
CA ALA A 205 0.16 -4.65 4.73
C ALA A 205 1.17 -5.81 4.74
N THR A 206 1.92 -5.95 5.83
CA THR A 206 2.81 -7.11 6.03
C THR A 206 2.51 -7.79 7.36
N THR A 207 2.85 -9.08 7.47
CA THR A 207 3.00 -9.74 8.77
C THR A 207 4.32 -9.32 9.44
N SER A 208 4.52 -9.74 10.68
CA SER A 208 5.76 -9.55 11.43
C SER A 208 6.93 -10.37 10.86
N VAL A 209 8.17 -9.91 11.04
CA VAL A 209 9.39 -10.72 10.81
C VAL A 209 9.74 -11.60 12.01
N TRP A 210 9.16 -11.32 13.17
CA TRP A 210 9.22 -12.14 14.37
C TRP A 210 8.00 -13.05 14.47
N SER A 211 8.11 -14.12 15.24
CA SER A 211 6.97 -14.99 15.54
C SER A 211 5.94 -14.26 16.42
N ARG A 212 4.84 -13.79 15.79
CA ARG A 212 3.72 -13.08 16.45
C ARG A 212 2.40 -13.71 16.04
N ALA A 213 2.11 -14.90 16.57
CA ALA A 213 1.04 -15.77 16.08
C ALA A 213 -0.34 -15.10 16.07
N LEU A 214 -0.72 -14.45 17.17
CA LEU A 214 -2.02 -13.80 17.31
C LEU A 214 -2.06 -12.52 16.48
N ALA A 215 -1.04 -11.66 16.59
CA ALA A 215 -0.99 -10.41 15.83
C ALA A 215 -1.02 -10.66 14.32
N ASP A 216 -0.26 -11.64 13.82
CA ASP A 216 -0.23 -12.02 12.40
C ASP A 216 -1.55 -12.66 11.96
N SER A 217 -2.19 -13.49 12.80
CA SER A 217 -3.52 -14.05 12.46
C SER A 217 -4.58 -12.96 12.30
N ILE A 218 -4.54 -11.94 13.17
CA ILE A 218 -5.45 -10.79 13.12
C ILE A 218 -5.13 -9.93 11.90
N MET A 219 -3.85 -9.68 11.61
CA MET A 219 -3.41 -8.97 10.41
C MET A 219 -3.94 -9.65 9.14
N ARG A 220 -3.71 -10.97 8.99
CA ARG A 220 -4.22 -11.76 7.86
C ARG A 220 -5.73 -11.63 7.70
N LYS A 221 -6.47 -11.82 8.80
CA LYS A 221 -7.92 -11.76 8.80
C LYS A 221 -8.42 -10.38 8.34
N VAL A 222 -7.98 -9.32 9.01
CA VAL A 222 -8.50 -7.97 8.78
C VAL A 222 -8.08 -7.42 7.42
N VAL A 223 -6.84 -7.70 6.97
CA VAL A 223 -6.36 -7.30 5.64
C VAL A 223 -7.15 -7.99 4.52
N SER A 224 -7.42 -9.29 4.67
CA SER A 224 -8.26 -10.07 3.76
C SER A 224 -9.70 -9.56 3.73
N GLU A 225 -10.32 -9.31 4.90
CA GLU A 225 -11.66 -8.72 5.01
C GLU A 225 -11.81 -7.39 4.27
N LYS A 226 -10.74 -6.58 4.26
CA LYS A 226 -10.72 -5.28 3.56
C LYS A 226 -10.32 -5.37 2.09
N GLY A 227 -9.96 -6.57 1.60
CA GLY A 227 -9.55 -6.78 0.21
C GLY A 227 -8.20 -6.19 -0.14
N TYR A 228 -7.31 -5.98 0.84
CA TYR A 228 -5.97 -5.46 0.61
C TYR A 228 -4.96 -6.59 0.41
N PRO A 229 -3.90 -6.39 -0.40
CA PRO A 229 -2.79 -7.32 -0.49
C PRO A 229 -2.03 -7.40 0.84
N LEU A 230 -1.68 -8.63 1.22
CA LEU A 230 -0.80 -8.94 2.34
C LEU A 230 0.54 -9.48 1.82
N VAL A 231 1.62 -9.05 2.45
CA VAL A 231 2.97 -9.61 2.30
C VAL A 231 3.28 -10.49 3.50
N GLU A 232 3.46 -11.78 3.26
CA GLU A 232 3.83 -12.77 4.28
C GLU A 232 5.36 -12.76 4.48
N LEU A 233 5.80 -12.38 5.69
CA LEU A 233 7.22 -12.34 6.06
C LEU A 233 7.66 -13.56 6.88
N ASN A 234 6.77 -14.52 7.11
CA ASN A 234 7.04 -15.75 7.87
C ASN A 234 8.22 -16.56 7.32
N SER A 235 8.52 -16.47 6.01
CA SER A 235 9.70 -17.09 5.38
C SER A 235 11.04 -16.61 5.95
N MET A 236 11.05 -15.51 6.71
CA MET A 236 12.24 -15.00 7.38
C MET A 236 12.39 -15.55 8.80
N ILE A 237 11.31 -15.99 9.47
CA ILE A 237 11.35 -16.39 10.87
C ILE A 237 12.32 -17.57 11.06
N GLY A 238 13.26 -17.42 12.01
CA GLY A 238 14.28 -18.43 12.31
C GLY A 238 15.41 -18.54 11.28
N GLN A 239 15.41 -17.70 10.24
CA GLN A 239 16.44 -17.70 9.21
C GLN A 239 17.54 -16.70 9.55
N GLY A 240 18.58 -17.15 10.25
CA GLY A 240 19.67 -16.28 10.73
C GLY A 240 20.34 -15.42 9.65
N GLN A 241 20.33 -15.85 8.38
CA GLN A 241 20.84 -15.08 7.24
C GLN A 241 20.16 -13.71 7.06
N TYR A 242 18.91 -13.54 7.52
CA TYR A 242 18.16 -12.29 7.39
C TYR A 242 18.26 -11.36 8.60
N PHE A 243 18.87 -11.81 9.71
CA PHE A 243 18.94 -11.05 10.96
C PHE A 243 20.37 -10.67 11.29
N ALA A 244 20.53 -9.60 12.04
CA ALA A 244 21.84 -9.15 12.45
C ALA A 244 22.44 -10.07 13.52
N SER A 245 23.75 -10.27 13.45
CA SER A 245 24.52 -11.07 14.41
C SER A 245 25.69 -10.31 15.02
N GLN A 246 25.97 -9.11 14.50
CA GLN A 246 27.09 -8.27 14.90
C GLN A 246 26.80 -7.38 16.13
N TYR A 247 25.55 -7.31 16.59
CA TYR A 247 25.16 -6.48 17.74
C TYR A 247 25.12 -7.30 19.03
N ALA A 248 25.79 -6.82 20.07
CA ALA A 248 25.76 -7.45 21.39
C ALA A 248 24.38 -7.35 22.05
N ASN A 249 23.63 -6.28 21.78
CA ASN A 249 22.28 -6.12 22.27
C ASN A 249 21.32 -7.06 21.51
N PRO A 250 20.63 -7.99 22.19
CA PRO A 250 19.76 -8.96 21.53
C PRO A 250 18.54 -8.30 20.86
N GLY A 251 18.08 -7.16 21.37
CA GLY A 251 17.02 -6.38 20.75
C GLY A 251 17.44 -5.87 19.37
N VAL A 252 18.63 -5.29 19.25
CA VAL A 252 19.17 -4.85 17.95
C VAL A 252 19.47 -6.04 17.04
N ALA A 253 20.06 -7.11 17.57
CA ALA A 253 20.36 -8.34 16.80
C ALA A 253 19.10 -9.03 16.24
N ALA A 254 17.95 -8.90 16.91
CA ALA A 254 16.68 -9.42 16.41
C ALA A 254 16.13 -8.66 15.19
N HIS A 255 16.73 -7.55 14.77
CA HIS A 255 16.29 -6.79 13.60
C HIS A 255 16.87 -7.32 12.29
N PRO A 256 16.19 -7.12 11.15
CA PRO A 256 16.69 -7.54 9.86
C PRO A 256 18.03 -6.87 9.52
N ASN A 257 19.00 -7.65 9.06
CA ASN A 257 20.22 -7.13 8.47
C ASN A 257 19.95 -6.67 7.02
N ASP A 258 20.99 -6.26 6.29
CA ASP A 258 20.87 -5.82 4.88
C ASP A 258 20.15 -6.85 3.98
N ALA A 259 20.44 -8.14 4.13
CA ALA A 259 19.78 -9.19 3.35
C ALA A 259 18.30 -9.34 3.75
N GLY A 260 17.99 -9.21 5.03
CA GLY A 260 16.62 -9.20 5.52
C GLY A 260 15.82 -7.99 5.05
N MET A 261 16.43 -6.80 5.07
CA MET A 261 15.84 -5.57 4.54
C MET A 261 15.57 -5.65 3.03
N GLN A 262 16.52 -6.20 2.26
CA GLN A 262 16.33 -6.49 0.84
C GLN A 262 15.17 -7.46 0.61
N ARG A 263 15.09 -8.56 1.38
CA ARG A 263 14.00 -9.53 1.29
C ARG A 263 12.64 -8.88 1.56
N ILE A 264 12.55 -8.00 2.55
CA ILE A 264 11.32 -7.24 2.86
C ILE A 264 10.94 -6.35 1.67
N ALA A 265 11.90 -5.59 1.13
CA ALA A 265 11.66 -4.70 -0.01
C ALA A 265 11.17 -5.47 -1.24
N ASP A 266 11.82 -6.58 -1.59
CA ASP A 266 11.46 -7.38 -2.76
C ASP A 266 10.04 -7.95 -2.67
N LEU A 267 9.69 -8.52 -1.51
CA LEU A 267 8.36 -9.08 -1.27
C LEU A 267 7.25 -8.01 -1.30
N ILE A 268 7.53 -6.80 -0.82
CA ILE A 268 6.60 -5.68 -0.94
C ILE A 268 6.48 -5.23 -2.40
N MET A 269 7.59 -5.14 -3.13
CA MET A 269 7.62 -4.69 -4.51
C MET A 269 6.83 -5.62 -5.46
N GLU A 270 6.79 -6.93 -5.17
CA GLU A 270 5.93 -7.90 -5.86
C GLU A 270 4.43 -7.56 -5.78
N LYS A 271 4.00 -6.85 -4.74
CA LYS A 271 2.61 -6.41 -4.56
C LYS A 271 2.35 -5.01 -5.14
N ILE A 272 3.39 -4.25 -5.45
CA ILE A 272 3.29 -2.91 -6.05
C ILE A 272 3.10 -3.02 -7.57
N LYS A 273 3.91 -3.85 -8.23
CA LYS A 273 3.85 -4.13 -9.68
C LYS A 273 2.49 -4.67 -10.11
#